data_AF-A0A2M8SAB0-F1
#
_entry.id   AF-A0A2M8SAB0-F1
#
_cell.length_a   1.000
_cell.length_b   1.000
_cell.length_c   1.000
_cell.angle_alpha   90.00
_cell.angle_beta   90.00
_cell.angle_gamma   90.00
#
_symmetry.space_group_name_H-M   'P 1'
#
loop_
_entity.id
_entity.type
_entity.pdbx_description
1 polymer ?
#
loop_
_entity_poly.entity_id
_entity_poly.type
_entity_poly.pdbx_seq_one_letter_code
_entity_poly.pdbx_strand_id
1 'polypeptide(L)'
;MTKRKTTKTSAFGTPGRVGHDSSAFYAGKLYNNQPRGQDVPYLENPLPTESLDLIFCHSAEAMTELPDCSVHLMVTSPPYNVGKEYDEDLSLDDYLAFL
;
A
#
# COMPACT_ATOMS: atom_id res chain seq x y z
N MET A 1 -23.95 12.91 26.69
CA MET A 1 -23.77 11.96 25.58
C MET A 1 -22.54 11.12 25.83
N THR A 2 -22.65 9.81 25.93
CA THR A 2 -21.50 8.90 26.12
C THR A 2 -20.67 8.89 24.83
N LYS A 3 -19.37 9.21 24.91
CA LYS A 3 -18.46 9.20 23.75
C LYS A 3 -18.52 7.80 23.11
N ARG A 4 -18.82 7.73 21.80
CA ARG A 4 -18.76 6.48 21.03
C ARG A 4 -17.34 5.90 21.21
N LYS A 5 -17.23 4.63 21.62
CA LYS A 5 -15.92 3.96 21.74
C LYS A 5 -15.33 3.83 20.34
N THR A 6 -14.32 4.64 20.02
CA THR A 6 -13.50 4.50 18.83
C THR A 6 -12.53 3.34 19.04
N THR A 7 -12.29 2.54 18.01
CA THR A 7 -11.23 1.53 18.06
C THR A 7 -9.91 2.13 17.61
N LYS A 8 -8.80 1.51 17.99
CA LYS A 8 -7.45 1.84 17.49
C LYS A 8 -6.72 0.54 17.21
N THR A 9 -5.63 0.60 16.47
CA THR A 9 -4.79 -0.59 16.22
C THR A 9 -4.33 -1.15 17.57
N SER A 10 -4.56 -2.44 17.79
CA SER A 10 -4.03 -3.16 18.95
C SER A 10 -2.61 -3.63 18.68
N ALA A 11 -1.80 -3.73 19.73
CA ALA A 11 -0.45 -4.29 19.66
C ALA A 11 -0.44 -5.71 19.06
N PHE A 12 -1.49 -6.50 19.34
CA PHE A 12 -1.68 -7.85 18.81
C PHE A 12 -3.15 -8.11 18.41
N GLY A 13 -3.37 -8.98 17.43
CA GLY A 13 -4.71 -9.39 16.96
C GLY A 13 -5.57 -8.24 16.40
N THR A 14 -6.89 -8.44 16.40
CA THR A 14 -7.88 -7.45 15.88
C THR A 14 -9.14 -7.39 16.76
N PRO A 15 -9.23 -6.46 17.71
CA PRO A 15 -10.34 -6.39 18.66
C PRO A 15 -11.59 -5.68 18.13
N GLY A 16 -11.50 -4.86 17.05
CA GLY A 16 -12.65 -4.23 16.40
C GLY A 16 -12.32 -3.07 15.47
N ARG A 17 -13.27 -2.68 14.61
CA ARG A 17 -13.10 -1.66 13.54
C ARG A 17 -14.15 -0.53 13.59
N VAL A 18 -14.73 -0.25 14.76
CA VAL A 18 -15.82 0.74 14.90
C VAL A 18 -15.23 2.13 15.16
N GLY A 19 -15.47 3.08 14.25
CA GLY A 19 -14.96 4.44 14.37
C GLY A 19 -13.44 4.45 14.59
N HIS A 20 -12.71 3.70 13.77
CA HIS A 20 -11.30 3.42 13.99
C HIS A 20 -10.44 4.68 13.84
N ASP A 21 -9.64 4.96 14.87
CA ASP A 21 -8.61 6.00 14.88
C ASP A 21 -7.31 5.43 14.31
N SER A 22 -7.01 5.83 13.06
CA SER A 22 -5.80 5.47 12.33
C SER A 22 -4.66 6.48 12.48
N SER A 23 -4.77 7.47 13.38
CA SER A 23 -3.78 8.54 13.50
C SER A 23 -2.37 8.01 13.78
N ALA A 24 -2.24 6.99 14.63
CA ALA A 24 -0.95 6.38 14.95
C ALA A 24 -0.31 5.68 13.73
N PHE A 25 -1.12 5.06 12.86
CA PHE A 25 -0.64 4.41 11.65
C PHE A 25 -0.07 5.43 10.65
N TYR A 26 -0.81 6.50 10.36
CA TYR A 26 -0.35 7.55 9.44
C TYR A 26 0.73 8.47 10.03
N ALA A 27 0.96 8.42 11.34
CA ALA A 27 2.06 9.13 12.00
C ALA A 27 3.40 8.36 11.99
N GLY A 28 3.40 7.09 11.55
CA GLY A 28 4.63 6.27 11.46
C GLY A 28 5.58 6.75 10.37
N LYS A 29 6.88 6.43 10.52
CA LYS A 29 7.93 6.91 9.61
C LYS A 29 7.76 6.47 8.16
N LEU A 30 7.10 5.33 7.92
CA LEU A 30 6.78 4.83 6.59
C LEU A 30 6.02 5.88 5.75
N TYR A 31 5.18 6.69 6.39
CA TYR A 31 4.35 7.71 5.73
C TYR A 31 4.99 9.10 5.71
N ASN A 32 6.16 9.28 6.32
CA ASN A 32 6.86 10.55 6.28
C ASN A 32 7.37 10.84 4.87
N ASN A 33 7.26 12.11 4.45
CA ASN A 33 7.77 12.59 3.17
C ASN A 33 7.24 11.86 1.92
N GLN A 34 6.08 11.21 2.03
CA GLN A 34 5.44 10.58 0.87
C GLN A 34 5.20 11.62 -0.25
N PRO A 35 5.52 11.29 -1.51
CA PRO A 35 5.30 12.19 -2.62
C PRO A 35 3.81 12.52 -2.73
N ARG A 36 3.51 13.81 -2.93
CA ARG A 36 2.15 14.22 -3.24
C ARG A 36 1.85 13.88 -4.69
N GLY A 37 0.60 13.52 -4.96
CA GLY A 37 0.11 13.36 -6.31
C GLY A 37 0.39 14.63 -7.13
N GLN A 38 0.80 14.42 -8.38
CA GLN A 38 1.04 15.49 -9.34
C GLN A 38 -0.03 15.41 -10.43
N ASP A 39 -0.45 16.56 -10.94
CA ASP A 39 -1.30 16.59 -12.12
C ASP A 39 -0.46 16.13 -13.33
N VAL A 40 -0.85 14.99 -13.89
CA VAL A 40 -0.22 14.42 -15.09
C VAL A 40 -1.26 14.33 -16.22
N PRO A 41 -0.84 14.45 -17.49
CA PRO A 41 -1.74 14.22 -18.62
C PRO A 41 -2.35 12.82 -18.56
N TYR A 42 -3.63 12.71 -18.94
CA TYR A 42 -4.26 11.40 -19.11
C TYR A 42 -3.65 10.70 -20.34
N LEU A 43 -3.09 9.52 -20.11
CA LEU A 43 -2.55 8.63 -21.13
C LEU A 43 -3.12 7.23 -20.89
N GLU A 44 -3.45 6.53 -21.97
CA GLU A 44 -3.94 5.15 -21.91
C GLU A 44 -3.35 4.38 -23.09
N ASN A 45 -2.53 3.39 -22.79
CA ASN A 45 -1.92 2.53 -23.79
C ASN A 45 -2.64 1.17 -23.83
N PRO A 46 -2.90 0.61 -25.03
CA PRO A 46 -3.48 -0.72 -25.13
C PRO A 46 -2.51 -1.78 -24.61
N LEU A 47 -3.05 -2.83 -24.00
CA LEU A 47 -2.25 -4.02 -23.68
C LEU A 47 -1.91 -4.79 -24.96
N PRO A 48 -0.66 -5.26 -25.12
CA PRO A 48 -0.30 -6.17 -26.20
C PRO A 48 -1.12 -7.45 -26.12
N THR A 49 -1.53 -7.98 -27.27
CA THR A 49 -2.32 -9.23 -27.34
C THR A 49 -1.59 -10.42 -26.72
N GLU A 50 -0.27 -10.42 -26.83
CA GLU A 50 0.64 -11.41 -26.24
C GLU A 50 0.76 -11.30 -24.72
N SER A 51 0.25 -10.23 -24.10
CA SER A 51 0.27 -10.03 -22.64
C SER A 51 -1.10 -10.28 -21.98
N LEU A 52 -2.14 -10.60 -22.76
CA LEU A 52 -3.50 -10.83 -22.24
C LEU A 52 -3.65 -12.22 -21.61
N ASP A 53 -4.37 -12.28 -20.48
CA ASP A 53 -4.73 -13.52 -19.77
C ASP A 53 -3.54 -14.41 -19.39
N LEU A 54 -2.38 -13.79 -19.11
CA LEU A 54 -1.15 -14.48 -18.72
C LEU A 54 -0.78 -14.25 -17.26
N ILE A 55 -0.06 -15.23 -16.72
CA ILE A 55 0.61 -15.13 -15.42
C ILE A 55 2.11 -15.00 -15.67
N PHE A 56 2.67 -13.84 -15.32
CA PHE A 56 4.10 -13.58 -15.40
C PHE A 56 4.76 -13.91 -14.05
N CYS A 57 5.75 -14.82 -14.07
CA CYS A 57 6.55 -15.15 -12.90
C CYS A 57 7.72 -14.17 -12.75
N HIS A 58 7.40 -12.92 -12.38
CA HIS A 58 8.36 -11.82 -12.28
C HIS A 58 8.21 -11.05 -10.97
N SER A 59 9.22 -10.22 -10.66
CA SER A 59 9.12 -9.27 -9.55
C SER A 59 8.15 -8.15 -9.92
N ALA A 60 7.31 -7.74 -8.97
CA ALA A 60 6.45 -6.57 -9.15
C ALA A 60 7.25 -5.25 -9.24
N GLU A 61 8.54 -5.26 -8.92
CA GLU A 61 9.44 -4.12 -9.12
C GLU A 61 9.72 -3.83 -10.59
N ALA A 62 9.57 -4.84 -11.47
CA ALA A 62 9.83 -4.73 -12.90
C ALA A 62 8.84 -5.57 -13.71
N MET A 63 7.75 -4.95 -14.15
CA MET A 63 6.71 -5.57 -14.98
C MET A 63 6.88 -5.17 -16.45
N THR A 64 7.98 -5.59 -17.08
CA THR A 64 8.38 -5.15 -18.42
C THR A 64 7.44 -5.57 -19.55
N GLU A 65 6.54 -6.50 -19.28
CA GLU A 65 5.55 -7.02 -20.23
C GLU A 65 4.31 -6.12 -20.34
N LEU A 66 4.15 -5.19 -19.39
CA LEU A 66 3.05 -4.24 -19.34
C LEU A 66 3.55 -2.85 -19.75
N PRO A 67 2.95 -2.22 -20.78
CA PRO A 67 3.25 -0.83 -21.11
C PRO A 67 2.87 0.12 -19.98
N ASP A 68 3.56 1.26 -19.91
CA ASP A 68 3.14 2.36 -19.06
C ASP A 68 1.68 2.76 -19.36
N CYS A 69 0.93 3.17 -18.33
CA CYS A 69 -0.44 3.64 -18.48
C CYS A 69 -1.40 2.63 -19.15
N SER A 70 -1.22 1.32 -18.96
CA SER A 70 -2.11 0.28 -19.52
C SER A 70 -2.96 -0.46 -18.49
N VAL A 71 -2.80 -0.19 -17.19
CA VAL A 71 -3.47 -0.89 -16.08
C VAL A 71 -4.57 -0.03 -15.47
N HIS A 72 -5.82 -0.48 -15.54
CA HIS A 72 -6.97 0.23 -14.95
C HIS A 72 -7.28 -0.16 -13.51
N LEU A 73 -6.94 -1.39 -13.11
CA LEU A 73 -7.17 -1.90 -11.76
C LEU A 73 -6.01 -2.81 -11.34
N MET A 74 -5.49 -2.58 -10.14
CA MET A 74 -4.51 -3.43 -9.50
C MET A 74 -5.10 -3.98 -8.20
N VAL A 75 -4.99 -5.28 -7.99
CA VAL A 75 -5.37 -5.96 -6.73
C VAL A 75 -4.13 -6.61 -6.15
N THR A 76 -3.66 -6.12 -5.01
CA THR A 76 -2.41 -6.57 -4.37
C THR A 76 -2.59 -6.83 -2.88
N SER A 77 -1.71 -7.66 -2.33
CA SER A 77 -1.56 -7.90 -0.89
C SER A 77 -0.07 -7.83 -0.51
N PRO A 78 0.55 -6.64 -0.57
CA PRO A 78 1.97 -6.49 -0.27
C PRO A 78 2.25 -6.83 1.21
N PRO A 79 3.53 -7.06 1.59
CA PRO A 79 3.89 -7.18 3.00
C PRO A 79 3.45 -5.92 3.76
N TYR A 80 2.66 -6.12 4.81
CA TYR A 80 2.02 -5.04 5.55
C TYR A 80 2.82 -4.70 6.82
N ASN A 81 3.25 -3.44 6.94
CA ASN A 81 3.67 -2.83 8.19
C ASN A 81 2.49 -2.04 8.76
N VAL A 82 1.76 -2.62 9.72
CA VAL A 82 0.51 -2.02 10.27
C VAL A 82 0.70 -1.46 11.67
N GLY A 83 1.95 -1.29 12.10
CA GLY A 83 2.31 -0.76 13.41
C GLY A 83 1.94 -1.71 14.54
N LYS A 84 2.11 -3.02 14.33
CA LYS A 84 2.09 -4.00 15.43
C LYS A 84 3.37 -3.89 16.26
N GLU A 85 3.36 -4.51 17.42
CA GLU A 85 4.53 -4.48 18.33
C GLU A 85 5.80 -5.08 17.71
N TYR A 86 5.64 -5.98 16.73
CA TYR A 86 6.73 -6.59 15.99
C TYR A 86 7.13 -5.81 14.72
N ASP A 87 6.44 -4.72 14.40
CA ASP A 87 6.78 -3.86 13.28
C ASP A 87 7.69 -2.73 13.80
N GLU A 88 8.93 -2.68 13.32
CA GLU A 88 9.80 -1.54 13.59
C GLU A 88 9.28 -0.27 12.88
N ASP A 89 9.42 0.87 13.55
CA ASP A 89 9.06 2.18 12.99
C ASP A 89 10.16 2.68 12.02
N LEU A 90 10.19 2.02 10.86
CA LEU A 90 11.12 2.24 9.74
C LEU A 90 10.60 3.33 8.79
N SER A 91 11.51 4.05 8.15
CA SER A 91 11.17 4.88 6.99
C SER A 91 10.78 4.00 5.80
N LEU A 92 10.22 4.58 4.73
CA LEU A 92 9.92 3.80 3.51
C LEU A 92 11.20 3.15 2.95
N ASP A 93 12.30 3.89 2.88
CA ASP A 93 13.57 3.39 2.34
C ASP A 93 14.13 2.25 3.20
N ASP A 94 14.11 2.41 4.53
CA ASP A 94 14.57 1.36 5.45
C ASP A 94 13.68 0.11 5.39
N TYR A 95 12.36 0.29 5.23
CA TYR A 95 11.42 -0.82 5.11
C TYR A 95 11.63 -1.59 3.80
N LEU A 96 11.86 -0.89 2.68
CA LEU A 96 12.16 -1.53 1.41
C LEU A 96 13.52 -2.25 1.43
N ALA A 97 14.52 -1.71 2.13
CA ALA A 97 15.83 -2.35 2.28
C ALA A 97 15.81 -3.60 3.19
N PHE A 98 14.81 -3.70 4.07
CA PHE A 98 14.60 -4.86 4.95
C PHE A 98 13.98 -6.06 4.23
N LEU A 99 13.13 -5.82 3.23
CA LEU A 99 12.46 -6.86 2.43
C LEU A 99 13.43 -7.59 1.48
#